data_AF-A0A4Y6RA78-F1
#
_entry.id   AF-A0A4Y6RA78-F1
#
_cell.length_a   1.000
_cell.length_b   1.000
_cell.length_c   1.000
_cell.angle_alpha   90.00
_cell.angle_beta   90.00
_cell.angle_gamma   90.00
#
_symmetry.space_group_name_H-M   'P 1'
#
loop_
_entity.id
_entity.type
_entity.pdbx_description
1 polymer ?
#
loop_
_entity_poly.entity_id
_entity_poly.type
_entity_poly.pdbx_seq_one_letter_code
_entity_poly.pdbx_strand_id
1 'polypeptide(L)'
;MYGIEASIESNGTSNWFQFERDVHDAMMRAGFKVDHVASSKNGDAGIDVFAANSTGTEFWAIQCKCYAPKRKVGPSVIRELIGALAAYPPGTLGMVVTTSGYSSGAVDLARQSGVSLRLLIADAEGRMCKFSEI
;
A
#
# COMPACT_ATOMS: atom_id res chain seq x y z
N MET A 1 -45.84 -8.50 -10.67
CA MET A 1 -45.80 -8.12 -9.24
C MET A 1 -44.61 -8.84 -8.63
N TYR A 2 -43.56 -8.07 -8.30
CA TYR A 2 -42.35 -8.32 -7.48
C TYR A 2 -41.66 -9.70 -7.56
N GLY A 3 -40.34 -9.84 -7.70
CA GLY A 3 -39.26 -8.88 -7.64
C GLY A 3 -37.95 -9.58 -8.03
N ILE A 4 -37.05 -8.79 -8.59
CA ILE A 4 -35.68 -9.14 -8.95
C ILE A 4 -34.85 -9.43 -7.69
N GLU A 5 -34.52 -10.68 -7.43
CA GLU A 5 -33.42 -11.02 -6.50
C GLU A 5 -32.11 -10.89 -7.26
N ALA A 6 -31.56 -9.67 -7.28
CA ALA A 6 -30.18 -9.45 -7.69
C ALA A 6 -29.27 -9.93 -6.55
N SER A 7 -28.70 -11.13 -6.71
CA SER A 7 -27.59 -11.60 -5.91
C SER A 7 -26.41 -10.63 -6.04
N ILE A 8 -26.17 -9.84 -4.99
CA ILE A 8 -24.95 -9.03 -4.87
C ILE A 8 -23.84 -9.98 -4.40
N GLU A 9 -23.15 -10.60 -5.33
CA GLU A 9 -21.89 -11.27 -5.08
C GLU A 9 -20.75 -10.49 -5.75
N SER A 10 -19.69 -10.24 -4.97
CA SER A 10 -18.37 -9.64 -5.32
C SER A 10 -18.12 -8.19 -4.85
N ASN A 11 -18.04 -7.96 -3.53
CA ASN A 11 -17.59 -6.67 -2.97
C ASN A 11 -16.07 -6.61 -2.63
N GLY A 12 -15.30 -7.66 -2.94
CA GLY A 12 -13.87 -7.74 -2.60
C GLY A 12 -12.95 -7.05 -3.60
N THR A 13 -13.22 -7.20 -4.89
CA THR A 13 -12.45 -6.59 -5.99
C THR A 13 -12.61 -5.08 -6.01
N SER A 14 -13.84 -4.59 -5.87
CA SER A 14 -14.15 -3.15 -5.88
C SER A 14 -13.44 -2.39 -4.77
N ASN A 15 -13.30 -3.00 -3.58
CA ASN A 15 -12.69 -2.34 -2.43
C ASN A 15 -11.15 -2.31 -2.53
N TRP A 16 -10.55 -3.33 -3.14
CA TRP A 16 -9.11 -3.37 -3.41
C TRP A 16 -8.68 -2.36 -4.48
N PHE A 17 -9.38 -2.31 -5.62
CA PHE A 17 -9.10 -1.32 -6.67
C PHE A 17 -9.36 0.12 -6.21
N GLN A 18 -10.32 0.34 -5.31
CA GLN A 18 -10.52 1.63 -4.66
C GLN A 18 -9.32 1.98 -3.78
N PHE A 19 -8.87 1.05 -2.93
CA PHE A 19 -7.73 1.26 -2.05
C PHE A 19 -6.44 1.58 -2.82
N GLU A 20 -6.11 0.82 -3.87
CA GLU A 20 -4.92 1.10 -4.70
C GLU A 20 -4.98 2.51 -5.31
N ARG A 21 -6.14 2.90 -5.83
CA ARG A 21 -6.34 4.25 -6.37
C ARG A 21 -6.23 5.33 -5.30
N ASP A 22 -6.74 5.09 -4.10
CA ASP A 22 -6.65 6.04 -2.99
C ASP A 22 -5.19 6.22 -2.52
N VAL A 23 -4.41 5.14 -2.49
CA VAL A 23 -2.96 5.18 -2.22
C VAL A 23 -2.24 5.95 -3.33
N HIS A 24 -2.53 5.64 -4.59
CA HIS A 24 -2.00 6.36 -5.75
C HIS A 24 -2.25 7.87 -5.64
N ASP A 25 -3.50 8.26 -5.38
CA ASP A 25 -3.88 9.67 -5.30
C ASP A 25 -3.25 10.36 -4.08
N ALA A 26 -3.08 9.65 -2.97
CA ALA A 26 -2.39 10.17 -1.79
C ALA A 26 -0.89 10.41 -2.07
N MET A 27 -0.23 9.51 -2.79
CA MET A 27 1.16 9.67 -3.21
C MET A 27 1.34 10.83 -4.21
N MET A 28 0.43 10.95 -5.19
CA MET A 28 0.41 12.07 -6.13
C MET A 28 0.23 13.41 -5.40
N ARG A 29 -0.68 13.48 -4.42
CA ARG A 29 -0.87 14.67 -3.56
C ARG A 29 0.35 15.00 -2.71
N ALA A 30 1.13 14.00 -2.31
CA ALA A 30 2.38 14.18 -1.59
C ALA A 30 3.53 14.67 -2.51
N GLY A 31 3.29 14.86 -3.81
CA GLY A 31 4.27 15.39 -4.76
C GLY A 31 5.14 14.32 -5.43
N PHE A 32 4.79 13.04 -5.28
CA PHE A 32 5.48 11.95 -5.97
C PHE A 32 4.81 11.65 -7.30
N LYS A 33 5.63 11.31 -8.30
CA LYS A 33 5.16 10.71 -9.54
C LYS A 33 5.00 9.22 -9.31
N VAL A 34 3.78 8.73 -9.44
CA VAL A 34 3.45 7.33 -9.23
C VAL A 34 3.43 6.59 -10.56
N ASP A 35 4.25 5.56 -10.68
CA ASP A 35 4.15 4.58 -11.76
C ASP A 35 3.45 3.35 -11.19
N HIS A 36 2.22 3.08 -11.66
CA HIS A 36 1.54 1.84 -11.31
C HIS A 36 2.31 0.67 -11.92
N VAL A 37 3.05 -0.06 -11.08
CA VAL A 37 3.60 -1.36 -11.44
C VAL A 37 2.51 -2.42 -11.19
N ALA A 38 1.35 -2.23 -11.79
CA ALA A 38 0.25 -3.21 -11.76
C ALA A 38 0.34 -4.20 -12.93
N SER A 39 1.48 -4.26 -13.64
CA SER A 39 1.61 -5.09 -14.82
C SER A 39 3.04 -5.54 -15.05
N SER A 40 3.43 -6.64 -14.41
CA SER A 40 4.27 -7.60 -15.11
C SER A 40 3.79 -9.02 -14.85
N LYS A 41 3.64 -9.76 -15.95
CA LYS A 41 3.27 -11.18 -16.03
C LYS A 41 4.33 -12.11 -15.42
N ASN A 42 5.06 -11.67 -14.40
CA ASN A 42 6.29 -12.29 -13.96
C ASN A 42 6.53 -12.14 -12.45
N GLY A 43 5.50 -12.42 -11.64
CA GLY A 43 5.67 -12.68 -10.20
C GLY A 43 6.35 -11.53 -9.46
N ASP A 44 5.74 -10.35 -9.48
CA ASP A 44 6.25 -9.23 -8.70
C ASP A 44 6.24 -9.62 -7.22
N ALA A 45 7.40 -9.46 -6.58
CA ALA A 45 7.71 -9.90 -5.22
C ALA A 45 6.91 -9.16 -4.11
N GLY A 46 5.70 -8.70 -4.41
CA GLY A 46 4.79 -8.03 -3.50
C GLY A 46 4.88 -6.50 -3.49
N ILE A 47 5.43 -5.86 -4.52
CA ILE A 47 5.35 -4.39 -4.68
C ILE A 47 4.15 -4.05 -5.56
N ASP A 48 3.24 -3.24 -5.04
CA ASP A 48 2.01 -2.87 -5.76
C ASP A 48 2.16 -1.51 -6.46
N VAL A 49 2.95 -0.61 -5.88
CA VAL A 49 3.14 0.76 -6.38
C VAL A 49 4.61 1.14 -6.33
N PHE A 50 5.12 1.74 -7.40
CA PHE A 50 6.45 2.36 -7.42
C PHE A 50 6.28 3.86 -7.63
N ALA A 51 6.98 4.66 -6.83
CA ALA A 51 6.88 6.11 -6.92
C ALA A 51 8.27 6.73 -6.94
N ALA A 52 8.43 7.80 -7.71
CA ALA A 52 9.65 8.60 -7.74
C ALA A 52 9.31 10.05 -7.40
N ASN A 53 10.22 10.75 -6.73
CA ASN A 53 10.05 12.19 -6.58
C ASN A 53 10.19 12.90 -7.95
N SER A 54 9.77 14.17 -8.01
CA SER A 54 9.78 14.94 -9.28
C SER A 54 11.17 15.11 -9.91
N THR A 55 12.24 14.96 -9.12
CA THR A 55 13.63 15.05 -9.58
C THR A 55 14.22 13.71 -10.00
N GLY A 56 13.52 12.59 -9.77
CA GLY A 56 14.01 11.23 -10.03
C GLY A 56 15.22 10.82 -9.17
N THR A 57 15.41 11.46 -8.02
CA THR A 57 16.53 11.20 -7.10
C THR A 57 16.13 10.32 -5.92
N GLU A 58 14.83 10.18 -5.66
CA GLU A 58 14.29 9.35 -4.59
C GLU A 58 13.23 8.43 -5.16
N PHE A 59 13.36 7.14 -4.84
CA PHE A 59 12.50 6.07 -5.31
C PHE A 59 11.86 5.34 -4.13
N TRP A 60 10.59 5.02 -4.27
CA TRP A 60 9.78 4.35 -3.27
C TRP A 60 9.14 3.11 -3.86
N ALA A 61 9.45 1.94 -3.29
CA ALA A 61 8.72 0.71 -3.54
C ALA A 61 7.69 0.52 -2.42
N ILE A 62 6.42 0.47 -2.81
CA ILE A 62 5.29 0.53 -1.89
C ILE A 62 4.51 -0.77 -1.98
N GLN A 63 4.34 -1.41 -0.84
CA GLN A 63 3.49 -2.58 -0.68
C GLN A 63 2.20 -2.18 0.04
N CYS A 64 1.09 -2.47 -0.62
CA CYS A 64 -0.27 -2.21 -0.18
C CYS A 64 -0.84 -3.48 0.44
N LYS A 65 -1.33 -3.42 1.67
CA LYS A 65 -2.05 -4.55 2.30
C LYS A 65 -3.36 -4.05 2.90
N CYS A 66 -4.46 -4.28 2.18
CA CYS A 66 -5.81 -4.00 2.67
C CYS A 66 -6.36 -5.24 3.36
N TYR A 67 -6.02 -5.43 4.63
CA TYR A 67 -6.61 -6.48 5.45
C TYR A 67 -7.91 -6.03 6.10
N ALA A 68 -8.71 -6.99 6.56
CA ALA A 68 -9.86 -6.70 7.41
C ALA A 68 -9.43 -5.86 8.62
N PRO A 69 -10.25 -4.92 9.14
CA PRO A 69 -9.84 -3.95 10.17
C PRO A 69 -9.22 -4.55 11.44
N LYS A 70 -9.58 -5.80 11.78
CA LYS A 70 -9.06 -6.53 12.95
C LYS A 70 -7.74 -7.27 12.70
N ARG A 71 -7.31 -7.39 11.45
CA ARG A 71 -6.12 -8.15 11.05
C ARG A 71 -4.97 -7.17 10.78
N LYS A 72 -4.06 -7.08 11.73
CA LYS A 72 -2.86 -6.24 11.63
C LYS A 72 -1.83 -6.83 10.67
N VAL A 73 -1.04 -5.95 10.07
CA VAL A 73 0.15 -6.32 9.28
C VAL A 73 1.24 -6.82 10.22
N GLY A 74 1.77 -8.01 9.93
CA GLY A 74 2.82 -8.66 10.70
C GLY A 74 4.22 -8.42 10.11
N PRO A 75 5.27 -8.83 10.84
CA PRO A 75 6.67 -8.68 10.39
C PRO A 75 7.01 -9.47 9.12
N SER A 76 6.20 -10.46 8.74
CA SER A 76 6.40 -11.20 7.48
C SER A 76 6.32 -10.29 6.26
N VAL A 77 5.36 -9.37 6.25
CA VAL A 77 5.17 -8.41 5.15
C VAL A 77 6.38 -7.49 5.03
N ILE A 78 6.94 -7.05 6.16
CA ILE A 78 8.13 -6.20 6.16
C ILE A 78 9.34 -6.97 5.59
N ARG A 79 9.51 -8.25 5.95
CA ARG A 79 10.58 -9.10 5.40
C ARG A 79 10.42 -9.35 3.91
N GLU A 80 9.20 -9.57 3.45
CA GLU A 80 8.87 -9.71 2.02
C GLU A 80 9.26 -8.44 1.27
N LEU A 81 8.86 -7.26 1.77
CA LEU A 81 9.25 -5.97 1.18
C LEU A 81 10.78 -5.79 1.13
N ILE A 82 11.49 -6.11 2.22
CA ILE A 82 12.96 -6.04 2.24
C ILE A 82 13.58 -6.95 1.17
N GLY A 83 13.06 -8.16 1.00
CA GLY A 83 13.50 -9.07 -0.05
C GLY A 83 13.19 -8.53 -1.45
N ALA A 84 12.01 -7.91 -1.64
CA ALA A 84 11.61 -7.30 -2.89
C ALA A 84 12.50 -6.11 -3.26
N LEU A 85 12.88 -5.26 -2.30
CA LEU A 85 13.76 -4.11 -2.52
C LEU A 85 15.12 -4.48 -3.14
N ALA A 86 15.59 -5.71 -2.95
CA ALA A 86 16.84 -6.19 -3.56
C ALA A 86 16.78 -6.27 -5.10
N ALA A 87 15.57 -6.34 -5.69
CA ALA A 87 15.37 -6.32 -7.14
C ALA A 87 15.27 -4.90 -7.71
N TYR A 88 15.24 -3.87 -6.85
CA TYR A 88 15.13 -2.46 -7.25
C TYR A 88 16.48 -1.75 -7.19
N PRO A 89 16.62 -0.56 -7.83
CA PRO A 89 17.84 0.21 -7.78
C PRO A 89 18.34 0.44 -6.35
N PRO A 90 19.66 0.39 -6.10
CA PRO A 90 20.22 0.70 -4.78
C PRO A 90 19.77 2.07 -4.29
N GLY A 91 19.36 2.14 -3.03
CA GLY A 91 18.83 3.37 -2.42
C GLY A 91 17.31 3.55 -2.54
N THR A 92 16.60 2.61 -3.17
CA THR A 92 15.13 2.59 -3.15
C THR A 92 14.62 2.41 -1.72
N LEU A 93 13.71 3.29 -1.30
CA LEU A 93 13.08 3.27 0.02
C LEU A 93 11.85 2.36 0.00
N GLY A 94 11.66 1.60 1.09
CA GLY A 94 10.50 0.74 1.26
C GLY A 94 9.38 1.42 2.03
N MET A 95 8.14 1.27 1.58
CA MET A 95 6.96 1.67 2.33
C MET A 95 5.91 0.56 2.37
N VAL A 96 5.30 0.35 3.54
CA VAL A 96 4.10 -0.50 3.65
C VAL A 96 2.93 0.39 4.01
N VAL A 97 1.83 0.24 3.28
CA VAL A 97 0.57 0.97 3.52
C VAL A 97 -0.55 0.00 3.88
N THR A 98 -1.31 0.32 4.93
CA THR A 98 -2.49 -0.46 5.33
C THR A 98 -3.59 0.42 5.91
N THR A 99 -4.79 -0.15 6.07
CA THR A 99 -5.94 0.48 6.74
C THR A 99 -6.21 -0.11 8.12
N SER A 100 -5.64 -1.27 8.46
CA SER A 100 -5.99 -2.05 9.68
C SER A 100 -4.98 -1.95 10.82
N GLY A 101 -3.79 -1.39 10.60
CA GLY A 101 -2.73 -1.26 11.60
C GLY A 101 -1.59 -2.28 11.49
N TYR A 102 -0.56 -2.09 12.32
CA TYR A 102 0.64 -2.93 12.37
C TYR A 102 0.77 -3.62 13.72
N SER A 103 1.36 -4.82 13.73
CA SER A 103 1.79 -5.47 14.97
C SER A 103 3.06 -4.80 15.52
N SER A 104 3.32 -4.93 16.82
CA SER A 104 4.56 -4.41 17.43
C SER A 104 5.80 -4.93 16.73
N GLY A 105 5.86 -6.24 16.45
CA GLY A 105 6.98 -6.84 15.72
C GLY A 105 7.15 -6.32 14.30
N ALA A 106 6.08 -5.87 13.63
CA ALA A 106 6.19 -5.20 12.32
C ALA A 106 6.80 -3.80 12.47
N VAL A 107 6.37 -3.04 13.47
CA VAL A 107 6.92 -1.70 13.78
C VAL A 107 8.40 -1.79 14.15
N ASP A 108 8.77 -2.73 15.02
CA ASP A 108 10.15 -2.92 15.46
C ASP A 108 11.07 -3.30 14.30
N LEU A 109 10.61 -4.20 13.43
CA LEU A 109 11.37 -4.60 12.25
C LEU A 109 11.48 -3.46 11.24
N ALA A 110 10.40 -2.73 10.99
CA ALA A 110 10.42 -1.61 10.06
C ALA A 110 11.41 -0.52 10.49
N ARG A 111 11.45 -0.20 11.79
CA ARG A 111 12.43 0.73 12.37
C ARG A 111 13.87 0.26 12.19
N GLN A 112 14.14 -1.02 12.40
CA GLN A 112 15.48 -1.59 12.23
C GLN A 112 15.95 -1.62 10.78
N SER A 113 15.02 -1.80 9.84
CA SER A 113 15.32 -1.97 8.42
C SER A 113 15.16 -0.68 7.59
N GLY A 114 14.76 0.43 8.21
CA GLY A 114 14.51 1.70 7.50
C GLY A 114 13.27 1.68 6.60
N VAL A 115 12.33 0.75 6.85
CA VAL A 115 11.06 0.69 6.11
C VAL A 115 10.07 1.66 6.73
N SER A 116 9.40 2.45 5.90
CA SER A 116 8.35 3.36 6.34
C SER A 116 7.01 2.66 6.47
N LEU A 117 6.31 2.89 7.58
CA LEU A 117 4.94 2.40 7.80
C LEU A 117 3.96 3.58 7.72
N ARG A 118 2.86 3.40 6.99
CA ARG A 118 1.83 4.43 6.82
C ARG A 118 0.43 3.84 6.90
N LEU A 119 -0.44 4.48 7.68
CA LEU A 119 -1.87 4.21 7.62
C LEU A 119 -2.51 5.11 6.58
N LEU A 120 -3.28 4.53 5.67
CA LEU A 120 -4.20 5.30 4.86
C LEU A 120 -5.47 5.52 5.68
N ILE A 121 -5.76 6.78 6.01
CA ILE A 121 -6.92 7.18 6.80
C ILE A 121 -7.82 8.10 5.97
N ALA A 122 -9.11 8.07 6.33
CA ALA A 122 -10.09 8.98 5.77
C ALA A 122 -9.85 10.42 6.25
N ASP A 123 -10.11 11.41 5.38
CA ASP A 123 -10.29 12.79 5.80
C ASP A 123 -11.60 12.99 6.57
N ALA A 124 -11.85 14.23 7.01
CA ALA A 124 -13.07 14.61 7.71
C ALA A 124 -14.35 14.39 6.88
N GLU A 125 -14.22 14.20 5.56
CA GLU A 125 -15.30 13.96 4.61
C GLU A 125 -15.44 12.47 4.27
N GLY A 126 -14.66 11.59 4.92
CA GLY A 126 -14.73 10.14 4.75
C GLY A 126 -13.93 9.58 3.56
N ARG A 127 -13.12 10.40 2.88
CA ARG A 127 -12.32 9.96 1.72
C ARG A 127 -10.93 9.50 2.16
N MET A 128 -10.51 8.32 1.76
CA MET A 128 -9.20 7.76 2.08
C MET A 128 -8.10 8.53 1.33
N CYS A 129 -7.46 9.50 1.97
CA CYS A 129 -6.58 10.42 1.25
C CYS A 129 -5.35 10.90 2.02
N LYS A 130 -5.25 10.55 3.30
CA LYS A 130 -4.16 10.99 4.17
C LYS A 130 -3.34 9.81 4.65
N PHE A 131 -2.02 9.96 4.60
CA PHE A 131 -1.09 9.05 5.27
C PHE A 131 -0.86 9.52 6.70
N SER A 132 -1.02 8.62 7.66
CA SER A 132 -0.58 8.81 9.04
C SER A 132 0.69 8.01 9.29
N GLU A 133 1.67 8.62 9.96
CA GLU A 133 2.86 7.93 10.45
C GLU A 133 2.52 7.09 11.70
N ILE A 134 3.38 6.12 12.03
CA ILE A 134 3.25 5.17 13.14
C ILE A 134 4.46 5.28 14.07
#